data_AF-A0A7S0SSF5-F1
#
_entry.id   AF-A0A7S0SSF5-F1
#
_cell.length_a   1.000
_cell.length_b   1.000
_cell.length_c   1.000
_cell.angle_alpha   90.00
_cell.angle_beta   90.00
_cell.angle_gamma   90.00
#
_symmetry.space_group_name_H-M   'P 1'
#
loop_
_entity.id
_entity.type
_entity.pdbx_description
1 polymer ?
#
loop_
_entity_poly.entity_id
_entity_poly.type
_entity_poly.pdbx_seq_one_letter_code
_entity_poly.pdbx_strand_id
1 'polypeptide(L)'
;YSKLYPVSNSTWNYDKITNKLTIDFKKYGKYEFNLENYNQSNELNGNVIDDVSNWRKLLYIRNFHINEIVIFGDLGYGSVWSFEYSSGSFEIQFLTDSYNHFKCITYPAHSHWHFNNENEIEINWGKYGVYVLSIDGGNKKLSGSVKGQPSNWRKASYIRSLTADEISSTGHGHDHEHSH
;
A
#
# COMPACT_ATOMS: atom_id res chain seq x y z
N TYR A 1 -1.26 -17.08 -4.68
CA TYR A 1 -2.15 -15.97 -5.06
C TYR A 1 -2.91 -15.48 -3.83
N SER A 2 -2.33 -14.58 -3.04
CA SER A 2 -3.04 -13.90 -1.96
C SER A 2 -3.94 -12.83 -2.57
N LYS A 3 -5.27 -13.01 -2.47
CA LYS A 3 -6.19 -11.88 -2.67
C LYS A 3 -5.95 -10.91 -1.51
N LEU A 4 -5.33 -9.78 -1.78
CA LEU A 4 -5.31 -8.66 -0.85
C LEU A 4 -6.77 -8.21 -0.70
N TYR A 5 -7.37 -8.42 0.47
CA TYR A 5 -8.72 -7.98 0.74
C TYR A 5 -8.73 -6.45 0.80
N PRO A 6 -9.47 -5.74 -0.06
CA PRO A 6 -9.65 -4.31 0.08
C PRO A 6 -10.50 -4.07 1.32
N VAL A 7 -9.86 -3.64 2.39
CA VAL A 7 -10.49 -3.37 3.67
C VAL A 7 -10.39 -1.88 3.95
N SER A 8 -11.35 -1.16 3.39
CA SER A 8 -11.43 0.31 3.28
C SER A 8 -11.29 1.12 4.56
N ASN A 9 -11.07 0.50 5.71
CA ASN A 9 -11.02 1.11 7.03
C ASN A 9 -10.32 0.20 8.06
N SER A 10 -9.48 -0.75 7.63
CA SER A 10 -8.82 -1.60 8.62
C SER A 10 -7.89 -0.81 9.51
N THR A 11 -7.96 -1.10 10.81
CA THR A 11 -7.00 -0.56 11.76
C THR A 11 -6.27 -1.69 12.45
N TRP A 12 -5.06 -1.39 12.87
CA TRP A 12 -4.23 -2.28 13.65
C TRP A 12 -3.63 -1.48 14.80
N ASN A 13 -3.54 -2.11 15.95
CA ASN A 13 -2.98 -1.52 17.15
C ASN A 13 -2.12 -2.56 17.85
N TYR A 14 -0.87 -2.21 18.11
CA TYR A 14 0.01 -3.00 18.95
C TYR A 14 0.04 -2.37 20.35
N ASP A 15 -0.53 -3.09 21.31
CA ASP A 15 -0.43 -2.73 22.72
C ASP A 15 0.84 -3.33 23.32
N LYS A 16 1.80 -2.46 23.64
CA LYS A 16 3.09 -2.84 24.25
C LYS A 16 2.96 -3.34 25.68
N ILE A 17 1.90 -2.96 26.40
CA ILE A 17 1.70 -3.34 27.81
C ILE A 17 1.22 -4.79 27.86
N THR A 18 0.22 -5.12 27.04
CA THR A 18 -0.35 -6.48 27.00
C THR A 18 0.36 -7.40 26.01
N ASN A 19 1.28 -6.86 25.20
CA ASN A 19 1.97 -7.56 24.12
C ASN A 19 1.00 -8.20 23.10
N LYS A 20 -0.06 -7.47 22.75
CA LYS A 20 -1.13 -7.94 21.87
C LYS A 20 -1.25 -7.08 20.62
N LEU A 21 -1.44 -7.74 19.48
CA LEU A 21 -1.80 -7.11 18.23
C LEU A 21 -3.32 -7.24 18.03
N THR A 22 -4.01 -6.11 17.98
CA THR A 22 -5.40 -6.04 17.56
C THR A 22 -5.47 -5.65 16.09
N ILE A 23 -6.28 -6.37 15.29
CA ILE A 23 -6.58 -6.03 13.90
C ILE A 23 -8.10 -5.95 13.75
N ASP A 24 -8.61 -4.79 13.35
CA ASP A 24 -10.01 -4.57 13.05
C ASP A 24 -10.18 -4.50 11.53
N PHE A 25 -10.69 -5.57 10.92
CA PHE A 25 -11.05 -5.62 9.50
C PHE A 25 -12.48 -5.10 9.23
N LYS A 26 -13.05 -4.35 10.19
CA LYS A 26 -14.39 -3.75 10.16
C LYS A 26 -15.48 -4.77 9.92
N LYS A 27 -16.12 -4.74 8.75
CA LYS A 27 -17.21 -5.67 8.40
C LYS A 27 -16.77 -7.15 8.42
N TYR A 28 -15.47 -7.40 8.40
CA TYR A 28 -14.91 -8.76 8.47
C TYR A 28 -14.46 -9.16 9.89
N GLY A 29 -14.76 -8.35 10.90
CA GLY A 29 -14.51 -8.66 12.31
C GLY A 29 -13.23 -8.05 12.88
N LYS A 30 -13.13 -8.15 14.20
CA LYS A 30 -12.00 -7.67 15.01
C LYS A 30 -11.31 -8.84 15.68
N TYR A 31 -10.00 -8.84 15.63
CA TYR A 31 -9.16 -9.96 16.00
C TYR A 31 -8.07 -9.51 16.94
N GLU A 32 -7.67 -10.39 17.84
CA GLU A 32 -6.57 -10.17 18.77
C GLU A 32 -5.58 -11.34 18.67
N PHE A 33 -4.29 -11.02 18.62
CA PHE A 33 -3.18 -11.97 18.52
C PHE A 33 -2.19 -11.74 19.65
N ASN A 34 -1.76 -12.81 20.31
CA ASN A 34 -0.75 -12.75 21.37
C ASN A 34 0.66 -12.86 20.77
N LEU A 35 1.54 -11.89 21.08
CA LEU A 35 2.91 -11.82 20.57
C LEU A 35 3.97 -12.46 21.50
N GLU A 36 3.58 -13.04 22.64
CA GLU A 36 4.50 -13.57 23.67
C GLU A 36 5.49 -14.63 23.15
N ASN A 37 5.17 -15.33 22.05
CA ASN A 37 6.01 -16.39 21.48
C ASN A 37 6.32 -16.22 19.98
N TYR A 38 6.18 -15.00 19.43
CA TYR A 38 6.41 -14.77 17.99
C TYR A 38 7.79 -15.28 17.53
N ASN A 39 8.83 -15.00 18.33
CA ASN A 39 10.21 -15.33 18.02
C ASN A 39 10.51 -16.84 17.94
N GLN A 40 9.55 -17.70 18.29
CA GLN A 40 9.74 -19.16 18.37
C GLN A 40 9.01 -19.95 17.28
N SER A 41 7.94 -19.40 16.67
CA SER A 41 7.01 -20.22 15.88
C SER A 41 6.66 -19.70 14.48
N ASN A 42 7.14 -18.53 14.05
CA ASN A 42 6.67 -17.87 12.81
C ASN A 42 5.14 -17.75 12.72
N GLU A 43 4.43 -17.91 13.84
CA GLU A 43 2.99 -17.98 13.90
C GLU A 43 2.51 -17.11 15.05
N LEU A 44 1.38 -16.43 14.85
CA LEU A 44 0.66 -15.74 15.90
C LEU A 44 -0.72 -16.35 16.01
N ASN A 45 -1.00 -16.98 17.15
CA ASN A 45 -2.32 -17.48 17.47
C ASN A 45 -3.15 -16.34 18.07
N GLY A 46 -4.42 -16.33 17.70
CA GLY A 46 -5.36 -15.32 18.13
C GLY A 46 -6.79 -15.82 18.04
N ASN A 47 -7.73 -14.91 18.20
CA ASN A 47 -9.16 -15.18 18.14
C ASN A 47 -9.92 -13.93 17.71
N VAL A 48 -11.19 -14.11 17.35
CA VAL A 48 -12.14 -13.00 17.27
C VAL A 48 -12.26 -12.38 18.67
N ILE A 49 -12.23 -11.06 18.76
CA ILE A 49 -12.54 -10.37 20.03
C ILE A 49 -13.96 -10.74 20.45
N ASP A 50 -14.14 -10.98 21.75
CA ASP A 50 -15.38 -11.44 22.39
C ASP A 50 -15.83 -12.88 22.03
N ASP A 51 -15.06 -13.63 21.23
CA ASP A 51 -15.33 -15.04 20.91
C ASP A 51 -14.03 -15.85 20.83
N VAL A 52 -13.55 -16.30 22.00
CA VAL A 52 -12.31 -17.08 22.14
C VAL A 52 -12.38 -18.47 21.48
N SER A 53 -13.57 -18.99 21.20
CA SER A 53 -13.74 -20.28 20.50
C SER A 53 -13.39 -20.17 19.01
N ASN A 54 -13.45 -18.95 18.48
CA ASN A 54 -13.29 -18.64 17.07
C ASN A 54 -11.84 -18.24 16.79
N TRP A 55 -10.97 -19.25 16.83
CA TRP A 55 -9.52 -19.08 16.71
C TRP A 55 -9.10 -18.57 15.32
N ARG A 56 -8.01 -17.80 15.30
CA ARG A 56 -7.33 -17.30 14.11
C ARG A 56 -5.84 -17.51 14.24
N LYS A 57 -5.16 -17.52 13.10
CA LYS A 57 -3.72 -17.67 13.02
C LYS A 57 -3.16 -16.74 11.95
N LEU A 58 -2.10 -16.01 12.29
CA LEU A 58 -1.24 -15.35 11.30
C LEU A 58 0.00 -16.21 11.14
N LEU A 59 0.37 -16.49 9.89
CA LEU A 59 1.62 -17.15 9.55
C LEU A 59 2.55 -16.09 8.96
N TYR A 60 3.74 -15.96 9.53
CA TYR A 60 4.82 -15.20 8.93
C TYR A 60 5.28 -15.94 7.68
N ILE A 61 5.13 -15.30 6.53
CA ILE A 61 5.51 -15.87 5.23
C ILE A 61 6.95 -15.49 4.91
N ARG A 62 7.28 -14.20 4.97
CA ARG A 62 8.62 -13.66 4.72
C ARG A 62 8.72 -12.20 5.13
N ASN A 63 9.94 -11.68 5.18
CA ASN A 63 10.22 -10.26 5.23
C ASN A 63 9.87 -9.60 3.89
N PHE A 64 9.57 -8.31 3.93
CA PHE A 64 9.45 -7.52 2.71
C PHE A 64 10.81 -7.40 2.01
N HIS A 65 10.80 -7.51 0.68
CA HIS A 65 11.94 -7.23 -0.16
C HIS A 65 12.22 -5.71 -0.14
N ILE A 66 13.47 -5.30 -0.39
CA ILE A 66 13.85 -3.87 -0.38
C ILE A 66 13.00 -3.02 -1.34
N ASN A 67 12.58 -3.61 -2.45
CA ASN A 67 11.70 -2.99 -3.44
C ASN A 67 10.26 -2.79 -2.93
N GLU A 68 9.78 -3.67 -2.04
CA GLU A 68 8.48 -3.47 -1.40
C GLU A 68 8.58 -2.37 -0.35
N ILE A 69 9.64 -2.41 0.47
CA ILE A 69 9.89 -1.44 1.54
C ILE A 69 9.95 -0.02 0.99
N VAL A 70 10.66 0.22 -0.11
CA VAL A 70 10.80 1.58 -0.68
C VAL A 70 9.47 2.15 -1.18
N ILE A 71 8.56 1.29 -1.67
CA ILE A 71 7.22 1.71 -2.11
C ILE A 71 6.32 1.96 -0.91
N PHE A 72 6.38 1.09 0.11
CA PHE A 72 5.58 1.22 1.32
C PHE A 72 5.99 2.40 2.21
N GLY A 73 7.23 2.86 2.07
CA GLY A 73 7.80 3.88 2.94
C GLY A 73 8.06 3.37 4.37
N ASP A 74 8.78 4.16 5.14
CA ASP A 74 9.33 3.75 6.45
C ASP A 74 8.24 3.43 7.48
N LEU A 75 7.07 4.05 7.33
CA LEU A 75 5.92 3.89 8.24
C LEU A 75 4.77 3.08 7.64
N GLY A 76 4.93 2.58 6.40
CA GLY A 76 3.90 1.79 5.72
C GLY A 76 2.68 2.59 5.27
N TYR A 77 2.78 3.92 5.15
CA TYR A 77 1.74 4.80 4.60
C TYR A 77 1.90 5.05 3.08
N GLY A 78 3.04 4.66 2.52
CA GLY A 78 3.36 4.85 1.11
C GLY A 78 4.53 5.81 0.92
N SER A 79 4.72 6.22 -0.33
CA SER A 79 5.91 6.96 -0.73
C SER A 79 5.62 8.00 -1.81
N VAL A 80 6.46 9.03 -1.82
CA VAL A 80 6.41 10.17 -2.74
C VAL A 80 7.62 10.15 -3.67
N TRP A 81 7.38 10.35 -4.97
CA TRP A 81 8.40 10.22 -6.01
C TRP A 81 8.33 11.37 -7.02
N SER A 82 9.50 11.79 -7.51
CA SER A 82 9.62 12.67 -8.68
C SER A 82 9.59 11.80 -9.93
N PHE A 83 8.50 11.86 -10.68
CA PHE A 83 8.24 11.09 -11.89
C PHE A 83 8.59 11.90 -13.13
N GLU A 84 9.38 11.33 -14.02
CA GLU A 84 9.97 11.98 -15.18
C GLU A 84 9.57 11.29 -16.48
N TYR A 85 9.37 12.11 -17.51
CA TYR A 85 9.08 11.72 -18.88
C TYR A 85 9.70 12.73 -19.86
N SER A 86 9.53 12.51 -21.16
CA SER A 86 10.18 13.31 -22.22
C SER A 86 9.95 14.83 -22.14
N SER A 87 8.88 15.28 -21.50
CA SER A 87 8.51 16.70 -21.46
C SER A 87 8.59 17.32 -20.06
N GLY A 88 9.14 16.62 -19.07
CA GLY A 88 9.39 17.18 -17.74
C GLY A 88 9.22 16.17 -16.61
N SER A 89 8.99 16.70 -15.41
CA SER A 89 8.76 15.89 -14.20
C SER A 89 7.68 16.48 -13.31
N PHE A 90 7.09 15.63 -12.47
CA PHE A 90 6.08 16.00 -11.48
C PHE A 90 6.03 14.96 -10.35
N GLU A 91 5.36 15.31 -9.25
CA GLU A 91 5.22 14.42 -8.10
C GLU A 91 4.12 13.37 -8.30
N ILE A 92 4.41 12.13 -7.88
CA ILE A 92 3.45 11.04 -7.75
C ILE A 92 3.54 10.42 -6.37
N GLN A 93 2.47 9.74 -5.96
CA GLN A 93 2.38 9.07 -4.67
C GLN A 93 1.85 7.65 -4.87
N PHE A 94 2.55 6.68 -4.27
CA PHE A 94 2.06 5.31 -4.10
C PHE A 94 1.50 5.22 -2.69
N LEU A 95 0.17 5.29 -2.54
CA LEU A 95 -0.47 5.12 -1.24
C LEU A 95 -0.61 3.63 -0.94
N THR A 96 -0.21 3.22 0.26
CA THR A 96 -0.46 1.86 0.80
C THR A 96 -1.72 1.82 1.65
N ASP A 97 -2.75 2.49 1.17
CA ASP A 97 -4.09 2.26 1.69
C ASP A 97 -4.62 0.90 1.21
N SER A 98 -5.79 0.53 1.71
CA SER A 98 -6.44 -0.72 1.35
C SER A 98 -6.79 -0.89 -0.14
N TYR A 99 -6.63 0.15 -0.96
CA TYR A 99 -6.94 0.16 -2.39
C TYR A 99 -5.70 0.37 -3.27
N ASN A 100 -4.52 0.50 -2.66
CA ASN A 100 -3.27 0.85 -3.34
C ASN A 100 -3.46 2.01 -4.32
N HIS A 101 -4.02 3.13 -3.83
CA HIS A 101 -4.22 4.28 -4.71
C HIS A 101 -2.90 4.81 -5.27
N PHE A 102 -2.93 5.15 -6.55
CA PHE A 102 -1.89 5.94 -7.19
C PHE A 102 -2.39 7.38 -7.34
N LYS A 103 -1.65 8.35 -6.82
CA LYS A 103 -2.07 9.76 -6.84
C LYS A 103 -1.04 10.62 -7.58
N CYS A 104 -1.55 11.47 -8.47
CA CYS A 104 -0.78 12.51 -9.13
C CYS A 104 -1.65 13.77 -9.20
N ILE A 105 -1.21 14.86 -8.55
CA ILE A 105 -1.98 16.10 -8.49
C ILE A 105 -2.03 16.78 -9.87
N THR A 106 -0.93 16.71 -10.63
CA THR A 106 -0.83 17.33 -11.96
C THR A 106 -1.76 16.66 -12.98
N TYR A 107 -1.94 15.34 -12.88
CA TYR A 107 -2.74 14.54 -13.81
C TYR A 107 -3.68 13.61 -13.03
N PRO A 108 -4.75 14.18 -12.44
CA PRO A 108 -5.63 13.43 -11.54
C PRO A 108 -6.47 12.42 -12.33
N ALA A 109 -6.53 11.20 -11.81
CA ALA A 109 -7.43 10.15 -12.25
C ALA A 109 -7.63 9.13 -11.14
N HIS A 110 -8.76 8.41 -11.18
CA HIS A 110 -8.96 7.24 -10.33
C HIS A 110 -7.99 6.13 -10.77
N SER A 111 -6.99 5.87 -9.94
CA SER A 111 -5.80 5.11 -10.33
C SER A 111 -5.34 4.22 -9.21
N HIS A 112 -4.80 3.07 -9.57
CA HIS A 112 -4.31 2.07 -8.63
C HIS A 112 -2.95 1.54 -9.07
N TRP A 113 -2.23 0.97 -8.13
CA TRP A 113 -0.99 0.27 -8.40
C TRP A 113 -0.98 -1.11 -7.75
N HIS A 114 -0.14 -2.00 -8.28
CA HIS A 114 0.16 -3.28 -7.64
C HIS A 114 1.52 -3.80 -8.09
N PHE A 115 2.14 -4.64 -7.27
CA PHE A 115 3.30 -5.41 -7.71
C PHE A 115 2.87 -6.45 -8.73
N ASN A 116 3.59 -6.55 -9.85
CA ASN A 116 3.53 -7.70 -10.74
C ASN A 116 4.40 -8.84 -10.20
N ASN A 117 5.53 -8.47 -9.60
CA ASN A 117 6.46 -9.35 -8.88
C ASN A 117 7.33 -8.48 -7.94
N GLU A 118 8.32 -9.08 -7.29
CA GLU A 118 9.21 -8.41 -6.32
C GLU A 118 10.04 -7.25 -6.90
N ASN A 119 10.16 -7.15 -8.22
CA ASN A 119 11.00 -6.17 -8.91
C ASN A 119 10.22 -5.26 -9.86
N GLU A 120 8.90 -5.38 -9.92
CA GLU A 120 8.09 -4.67 -10.91
C GLU A 120 6.75 -4.22 -10.33
N ILE A 121 6.40 -2.96 -10.59
CA ILE A 121 5.12 -2.36 -10.26
C ILE A 121 4.36 -2.02 -11.55
N GLU A 122 3.06 -2.32 -11.54
CA GLU A 122 2.12 -1.88 -12.55
C GLU A 122 1.25 -0.75 -11.99
N ILE A 123 1.11 0.32 -12.76
CA ILE A 123 0.27 1.47 -12.44
C ILE A 123 -0.85 1.51 -13.46
N ASN A 124 -2.09 1.34 -13.02
CA ASN A 124 -3.26 1.62 -13.83
C ASN A 124 -3.70 3.06 -13.57
N TRP A 125 -3.38 3.95 -14.51
CA TRP A 125 -3.59 5.40 -14.37
C TRP A 125 -4.84 5.89 -15.11
N GLY A 126 -5.88 5.05 -15.15
CA GLY A 126 -7.16 5.37 -15.78
C GLY A 126 -6.98 5.82 -17.24
N LYS A 127 -7.42 7.04 -17.54
CA LYS A 127 -7.34 7.60 -18.90
C LYS A 127 -5.91 7.81 -19.43
N TYR A 128 -4.90 7.80 -18.57
CA TYR A 128 -3.50 7.98 -18.95
C TYR A 128 -2.78 6.68 -19.29
N GLY A 129 -3.49 5.54 -19.21
CA GLY A 129 -3.00 4.23 -19.58
C GLY A 129 -2.37 3.43 -18.43
N VAL A 130 -1.76 2.32 -18.80
CA VAL A 130 -1.10 1.40 -17.87
C VAL A 130 0.42 1.50 -18.03
N TYR A 131 1.14 1.58 -16.93
CA TYR A 131 2.59 1.68 -16.90
C TYR A 131 3.18 0.49 -16.16
N VAL A 132 4.32 0.01 -16.64
CA VAL A 132 5.07 -1.07 -16.01
C VAL A 132 6.48 -0.57 -15.75
N LEU A 133 6.86 -0.55 -14.47
CA LEU A 133 8.13 0.01 -14.01
C LEU A 133 8.91 -1.03 -13.19
N SER A 134 10.17 -1.22 -13.53
CA SER A 134 11.12 -1.96 -12.71
C SER A 134 11.56 -1.12 -11.52
N ILE A 135 11.77 -1.79 -10.39
CA ILE A 135 12.10 -1.17 -9.09
C ILE A 135 13.54 -1.49 -8.74
N ASP A 136 14.32 -0.44 -8.48
CA ASP A 136 15.62 -0.52 -7.84
C ASP A 136 15.51 0.14 -6.47
N GLY A 137 15.13 -0.66 -5.47
CA GLY A 137 14.92 -0.21 -4.11
C GLY A 137 16.21 0.21 -3.40
N GLY A 138 17.35 -0.35 -3.81
CA GLY A 138 18.67 0.03 -3.27
C GLY A 138 19.03 1.46 -3.64
N ASN A 139 18.80 1.85 -4.89
CA ASN A 139 19.05 3.21 -5.38
C ASN A 139 17.83 4.13 -5.29
N LYS A 140 16.69 3.60 -4.83
CA LYS A 140 15.39 4.27 -4.76
C LYS A 140 14.98 4.90 -6.11
N LYS A 141 15.03 4.09 -7.16
CA LYS A 141 14.69 4.46 -8.54
C LYS A 141 13.62 3.54 -9.11
N LEU A 142 12.79 4.11 -9.99
CA LEU A 142 11.90 3.37 -10.88
C LEU A 142 12.27 3.66 -12.33
N SER A 143 12.14 2.68 -13.21
CA SER A 143 12.31 2.88 -14.65
C SER A 143 11.45 1.92 -15.45
N GLY A 144 10.86 2.39 -16.54
CA GLY A 144 10.00 1.55 -17.37
C GLY A 144 9.31 2.36 -18.46
N SER A 145 8.08 1.97 -18.81
CA SER A 145 7.34 2.61 -19.90
C SER A 145 5.83 2.40 -19.79
N VAL A 146 5.08 3.05 -20.67
CA VAL A 146 3.70 2.63 -20.96
C VAL A 146 3.71 1.18 -21.42
N LYS A 147 2.79 0.36 -20.89
CA LYS A 147 2.70 -1.07 -21.17
C LYS A 147 2.56 -1.31 -22.67
N GLY A 148 3.49 -2.10 -23.23
CA GLY A 148 3.55 -2.38 -24.67
C GLY A 148 4.12 -1.26 -25.54
N GLN A 149 4.60 -0.15 -24.96
CA GLN A 149 5.20 0.97 -25.70
C GLN A 149 6.56 1.38 -25.11
N PRO A 150 7.64 0.61 -25.30
CA PRO A 150 8.95 0.87 -24.69
C PRO A 150 9.57 2.23 -25.02
N SER A 151 9.24 2.82 -26.17
CA SER A 151 9.68 4.16 -26.55
C SER A 151 9.05 5.28 -25.69
N ASN A 152 7.91 5.00 -25.06
CA ASN A 152 7.20 5.90 -24.16
C ASN A 152 7.67 5.68 -22.70
N TRP A 153 8.95 5.98 -22.48
CA TRP A 153 9.67 5.69 -21.24
C TRP A 153 9.21 6.57 -20.06
N ARG A 154 9.40 6.05 -18.84
CA ARG A 154 9.22 6.77 -17.57
C ARG A 154 10.34 6.44 -16.60
N LYS A 155 10.71 7.41 -15.77
CA LYS A 155 11.63 7.23 -14.64
C LYS A 155 11.03 7.83 -13.39
N ALA A 156 11.41 7.35 -12.22
CA ALA A 156 11.08 8.01 -10.97
C ALA A 156 12.23 7.98 -9.98
N SER A 157 12.35 9.01 -9.16
CA SER A 157 13.28 9.07 -8.04
C SER A 157 12.54 9.33 -6.74
N TYR A 158 12.86 8.56 -5.71
CA TYR A 158 12.23 8.71 -4.40
C TYR A 158 12.52 10.08 -3.80
N ILE A 159 11.49 10.69 -3.21
CA ILE A 159 11.58 11.95 -2.47
C ILE A 159 11.53 11.65 -0.97
N ARG A 160 10.45 11.02 -0.49
CA ARG A 160 10.21 10.76 0.94
C ARG A 160 9.08 9.75 1.18
N SER A 161 8.97 9.30 2.43
CA SER A 161 7.82 8.52 2.93
C SER A 161 6.62 9.44 3.14
N LEU A 162 5.41 8.91 2.99
CA LEU A 162 4.18 9.59 3.40
C LEU A 162 4.04 9.54 4.93
N THR A 163 3.42 10.58 5.49
CA THR A 163 3.04 10.64 6.91
C THR A 163 1.57 10.26 7.10
N ALA A 164 1.16 9.99 8.35
CA ALA A 164 -0.22 9.66 8.68
C ALA A 164 -1.21 10.78 8.28
N ASP A 165 -0.82 12.05 8.44
CA ASP A 165 -1.68 13.21 8.13
C ASP A 165 -1.95 13.34 6.62
N GLU A 166 -1.03 12.90 5.78
CA GLU A 166 -1.19 12.93 4.33
C GLU A 166 -2.18 11.88 3.83
N ILE A 167 -2.38 10.80 4.58
CA ILE A 167 -3.35 9.75 4.26
C ILE A 167 -4.75 10.09 4.78
N SER A 168 -4.87 10.79 5.91
CA SER A 168 -6.19 11.13 6.48
C SER A 168 -6.99 12.13 5.63
N SER A 169 -6.28 12.98 4.86
CA SER A 169 -6.87 14.00 3.98
C SER A 169 -7.36 13.48 2.62
N THR A 170 -7.22 12.18 2.32
CA THR A 170 -7.68 11.59 1.05
C THR A 170 -9.10 11.02 1.10
N GLY A 171 -9.81 11.18 2.24
CA GLY A 171 -11.20 10.78 2.40
C GLY A 171 -12.12 11.45 1.36
N HIS A 172 -12.79 10.63 0.56
CA HIS A 172 -13.68 11.03 -0.51
C HIS A 172 -14.80 11.98 -0.05
N GLY A 173 -14.65 13.28 -0.32
CA GLY A 173 -15.77 14.20 -0.45
C GLY A 173 -16.51 13.93 -1.76
N HIS A 174 -17.44 12.97 -1.76
CA HIS A 174 -18.50 12.90 -2.76
C HIS A 174 -19.76 13.54 -2.17
N ASP A 175 -19.76 14.86 -2.06
CA ASP A 175 -21.00 15.61 -1.92
C ASP A 175 -21.62 15.75 -3.32
N HIS A 176 -22.45 14.76 -3.69
CA HIS A 176 -23.43 14.97 -4.73
C HIS A 176 -24.66 15.60 -4.10
N GLU A 177 -24.62 16.93 -3.98
CA GLU A 177 -25.83 17.73 -3.79
C GLU A 177 -26.66 17.60 -5.07
N HIS A 178 -27.67 16.72 -5.04
CA HIS A 178 -28.74 16.73 -6.03
C HIS A 178 -29.70 17.86 -5.66
N SER A 179 -29.58 18.99 -6.35
CA SER A 179 -30.64 19.98 -6.40
C SER A 179 -31.80 19.44 -7.23
N HIS A 180 -32.98 19.41 -6.62
CA HIS A 180 -34.28 19.27 -7.28
C HIS A 180 -35.04 20.59 -7.16
#